data_AF-A4IE37-F1
#
_entry.id   AF-A4IE37-F1
#
_cell.length_a   1.000
_cell.length_b   1.000
_cell.length_c   1.000
_cell.angle_alpha   90.00
_cell.angle_beta   90.00
_cell.angle_gamma   90.00
#
_symmetry.space_group_name_H-M   'P 1'
#
loop_
_entity.id
_entity.type
_entity.pdbx_description
1 polymer ?
#
loop_
_entity_poly.entity_id
_entity_poly.type
_entity_poly.pdbx_seq_one_letter_code
_entity_poly.pdbx_strand_id
1 'polypeptide(L)'
;MECSSLFVSHLPHPTGIGCNPVSTVVAGTRAARARTHFTHMENHHFLCWGLLANWKVGGMEAYLADPNQVVMLDGGLATELETRGCDLLDPLWSGKVLLESPQRIRDVALAYLRAGARCIITASYQITPQSLMEHRGLTEDAAVAAIEESVRIAQSVRERHLKEKPQAAPVFVAGSVGPYGAYLADGSEYRGDYVRSAE
;
A
#
# COMPACT_ATOMS: atom_id res chain seq x y z
N MET A 1 15.36 9.21 -8.08
CA MET A 1 15.05 8.00 -7.31
C MET A 1 14.07 7.20 -8.12
N GLU A 2 14.46 6.04 -8.64
CA GLU A 2 13.48 5.10 -9.17
C GLU A 2 12.86 4.42 -7.93
N CYS A 3 11.55 4.48 -7.74
CA CYS A 3 10.87 3.68 -6.73
C CYS A 3 10.36 2.43 -7.44
N SER A 4 10.93 1.28 -7.11
CA SER A 4 10.27 0.02 -7.39
C SER A 4 9.02 -0.06 -6.52
N SER A 5 7.85 -0.12 -7.15
CA SER A 5 6.55 -0.15 -6.44
C SER A 5 5.93 -1.54 -6.58
N LEU A 6 5.46 -2.10 -5.47
CA LEU A 6 4.62 -3.29 -5.46
C LEU A 6 3.17 -2.82 -5.48
N PHE A 7 2.36 -3.32 -6.41
CA PHE A 7 0.92 -3.10 -6.42
C PHE A 7 0.23 -4.40 -6.11
N VAL A 8 -0.73 -4.38 -5.18
CA VAL A 8 -1.62 -5.51 -4.97
C VAL A 8 -2.92 -5.25 -5.74
N SER A 9 -3.20 -6.11 -6.71
CA SER A 9 -4.52 -6.22 -7.33
C SER A 9 -5.26 -7.39 -6.69
N HIS A 10 -6.47 -7.16 -6.22
CA HIS A 10 -7.38 -8.19 -5.75
C HIS A 10 -8.17 -8.73 -6.95
N LEU A 11 -7.99 -10.01 -7.30
CA LEU A 11 -8.89 -10.66 -8.26
C LEU A 11 -10.16 -11.11 -7.53
N PRO A 12 -11.37 -10.78 -8.03
CA PRO A 12 -12.59 -11.30 -7.46
C PRO A 12 -12.61 -12.83 -7.53
N HIS A 13 -12.95 -13.47 -6.40
CA HIS A 13 -13.15 -14.92 -6.38
C HIS A 13 -14.46 -15.23 -7.15
N PRO A 14 -14.48 -16.23 -8.06
CA PRO A 14 -15.65 -16.53 -8.90
C PRO A 14 -16.95 -16.94 -8.18
N THR A 15 -17.02 -16.99 -6.84
CA THR A 15 -18.23 -17.43 -6.11
C THR A 15 -18.90 -16.33 -5.28
N GLY A 16 -18.43 -15.08 -5.28
CA GLY A 16 -19.14 -13.94 -4.68
C GLY A 16 -19.42 -14.01 -3.17
N ILE A 17 -18.94 -15.04 -2.48
CA ILE A 17 -19.10 -15.23 -1.03
C ILE A 17 -17.78 -14.90 -0.37
N GLY A 18 -17.65 -13.68 0.15
CA GLY A 18 -16.87 -13.24 1.33
C GLY A 18 -15.47 -13.77 1.65
N CYS A 19 -14.85 -14.60 0.83
CA CYS A 19 -13.55 -15.19 1.09
C CYS A 19 -12.50 -14.36 0.35
N ASN A 20 -11.53 -13.85 1.13
CA ASN A 20 -10.41 -13.00 0.72
C ASN A 20 -10.04 -13.18 -0.76
N PRO A 21 -10.13 -12.11 -1.59
CA PRO A 21 -9.63 -12.19 -2.95
C PRO A 21 -8.15 -12.58 -2.94
N VAL A 22 -7.74 -13.40 -3.91
CA VAL A 22 -6.32 -13.74 -4.09
C VAL A 22 -5.59 -12.45 -4.47
N SER A 23 -4.82 -11.91 -3.53
CA SER A 23 -3.96 -10.75 -3.73
C SER A 23 -2.83 -11.12 -4.69
N THR A 24 -2.83 -10.56 -5.89
CA THR A 24 -1.69 -10.66 -6.81
C THR A 24 -0.80 -9.45 -6.62
N VAL A 25 0.45 -9.68 -6.25
CA VAL A 25 1.47 -8.64 -6.14
C VAL A 25 2.17 -8.48 -7.48
N VAL A 26 2.04 -7.30 -8.10
CA VAL A 26 2.75 -6.93 -9.32
C VAL A 26 3.86 -5.94 -8.97
N ALA A 27 5.11 -6.28 -9.25
CA ALA A 27 6.22 -5.32 -9.20
C ALA A 27 6.18 -4.45 -10.47
N GLY A 28 5.93 -3.15 -10.32
CA GLY A 28 5.96 -2.16 -11.40
C GLY A 28 7.15 -1.20 -11.27
N THR A 29 7.89 -0.98 -12.36
CA THR A 29 9.06 -0.07 -12.40
C THR A 29 8.84 1.21 -13.24
N ARG A 30 7.60 1.57 -13.61
CA ARG A 30 7.33 2.76 -14.45
C ARG A 30 6.56 3.87 -13.72
N ALA A 31 7.25 4.64 -12.88
CA ALA A 31 6.75 5.95 -12.44
C ALA A 31 7.89 6.95 -12.13
N ALA A 32 8.81 7.17 -13.07
CA ALA A 32 9.76 8.30 -12.99
C ALA A 32 10.46 8.56 -14.34
N ARG A 33 9.70 8.88 -15.40
CA ARG A 33 10.29 9.47 -16.62
C ARG A 33 9.64 10.82 -16.91
N ALA A 34 9.78 11.74 -15.95
CA ALA A 34 9.59 13.17 -16.17
C ALA A 34 10.89 13.89 -15.78
N ARG A 35 11.55 14.43 -16.82
CA ARG A 35 12.64 15.41 -16.92
C ARG A 35 12.94 16.18 -15.61
N THR A 36 14.19 16.40 -15.20
CA THR A 36 15.17 17.30 -15.87
C THR A 36 16.61 17.08 -15.37
N HIS A 37 17.56 17.44 -16.25
CA HIS A 37 19.00 17.55 -16.01
C HIS A 37 19.34 18.50 -14.85
N PHE A 38 20.28 18.10 -13.99
CA PHE A 38 21.23 19.03 -13.38
C PHE A 38 22.61 18.36 -13.26
N THR A 39 23.60 19.12 -13.71
CA THR A 39 25.02 18.83 -13.88
C THR A 39 25.81 18.88 -12.57
N HIS A 40 26.89 18.07 -12.52
CA HIS A 40 28.17 18.28 -11.81
C HIS A 40 28.14 18.92 -10.40
N MET A 41 28.52 18.14 -9.38
CA MET A 41 29.30 18.66 -8.26
C MET A 41 30.29 17.60 -7.77
N GLU A 42 31.55 18.02 -7.76
CA GLU A 42 32.73 17.27 -7.36
C GLU A 42 32.85 17.16 -5.83
N ASN A 43 33.57 16.13 -5.39
CA ASN A 43 34.39 16.06 -4.18
C ASN A 43 33.74 16.48 -2.85
N HIS A 44 33.43 15.51 -1.99
CA HIS A 44 34.07 15.38 -0.67
C HIS A 44 33.74 14.01 -0.06
N HIS A 45 34.79 13.31 0.33
CA HIS A 45 34.77 12.00 0.97
C HIS A 45 34.03 12.06 2.31
N PHE A 46 32.79 11.56 2.37
CA PHE A 46 32.17 11.14 3.63
C PHE A 46 32.27 9.62 3.75
N LEU A 47 33.35 9.20 4.42
CA LEU A 47 33.48 7.88 5.04
C LEU A 47 32.37 7.72 6.07
N CYS A 48 31.26 7.11 5.66
CA CYS A 48 30.37 6.39 6.57
C CYS A 48 29.87 5.13 5.85
N TRP A 49 30.71 4.10 5.89
CA TRP A 49 30.27 2.71 5.76
C TRP A 49 29.44 2.38 7.01
N GLY A 50 28.21 2.88 7.05
CA GLY A 50 27.16 2.47 7.99
C GLY A 50 26.35 1.37 7.32
N LEU A 51 26.55 0.14 7.80
CA LEU A 51 25.84 -1.10 7.50
C LEU A 51 24.46 -0.96 6.80
N LEU A 52 24.40 -1.47 5.57
CA LEU A 52 23.27 -2.17 4.93
C LEU A 52 21.86 -1.62 5.19
N ALA A 53 21.52 -0.51 4.54
CA ALA A 53 20.17 -0.30 4.00
C ALA A 53 20.21 0.48 2.67
N ASN A 54 21.27 0.29 1.86
CA ASN A 54 21.30 0.76 0.48
C ASN A 54 20.58 -0.26 -0.41
N TRP A 55 19.26 -0.33 -0.30
CA TRP A 55 18.48 -1.07 -1.28
C TRP A 55 18.48 -0.28 -2.59
N LYS A 56 19.45 -0.54 -3.47
CA LYS A 56 19.38 -0.06 -4.85
C LYS A 56 18.11 -0.63 -5.48
N VAL A 57 17.47 0.13 -6.35
CA VAL A 57 16.28 -0.16 -7.18
C VAL A 57 16.43 -1.39 -8.10
N GLY A 58 17.43 -2.25 -7.87
CA GLY A 58 17.53 -3.58 -8.48
C GLY A 58 17.56 -4.71 -7.46
N GLY A 59 17.74 -4.40 -6.18
CA GLY A 59 17.69 -5.39 -5.11
C GLY A 59 16.28 -5.96 -4.93
N MET A 60 15.23 -5.23 -5.30
CA MET A 60 13.84 -5.60 -5.00
C MET A 60 13.39 -6.64 -5.98
N GLU A 61 13.61 -6.33 -7.24
CA GLU A 61 13.43 -7.17 -8.40
C GLU A 61 14.26 -8.43 -8.24
N ALA A 62 15.54 -8.32 -7.90
CA ALA A 62 16.39 -9.51 -7.68
C ALA A 62 15.89 -10.37 -6.51
N TYR A 63 15.47 -9.74 -5.40
CA TYR A 63 14.95 -10.45 -4.23
C TYR A 63 13.63 -11.17 -4.54
N LEU A 64 12.73 -10.51 -5.27
CA LEU A 64 11.42 -11.06 -5.64
C LEU A 64 11.48 -12.05 -6.81
N ALA A 65 12.53 -11.99 -7.63
CA ALA A 65 12.75 -12.91 -8.75
C ALA A 65 13.45 -14.21 -8.33
N ASP A 66 14.05 -14.28 -7.14
CA ASP A 66 14.66 -15.50 -6.61
C ASP A 66 13.55 -16.50 -6.20
N PRO A 67 13.43 -17.66 -6.86
CA PRO A 67 12.38 -18.64 -6.56
C PRO A 67 12.51 -19.29 -5.18
N ASN A 68 13.65 -19.11 -4.49
CA ASN A 68 13.85 -19.58 -3.13
C ASN A 68 13.38 -18.56 -2.08
N GLN A 69 13.02 -17.33 -2.49
CA GLN A 69 12.49 -16.32 -1.60
C GLN A 69 10.96 -16.41 -1.53
N VAL A 70 10.45 -16.38 -0.30
CA VAL A 70 9.02 -16.26 -0.02
C VAL A 70 8.80 -14.97 0.76
N VAL A 71 7.93 -14.11 0.24
CA VAL A 71 7.49 -12.90 0.94
C VAL A 71 6.09 -13.12 1.47
N MET A 72 5.96 -13.14 2.79
CA MET A 72 4.67 -13.21 3.46
C MET A 72 4.01 -11.82 3.42
N LEU A 73 2.80 -11.75 2.88
CA LEU A 73 1.97 -10.54 2.93
C LEU A 73 1.36 -10.36 4.32
N ASP A 74 0.91 -9.15 4.63
CA ASP A 74 -0.01 -8.94 5.73
C ASP A 74 -1.36 -9.61 5.47
N GLY A 75 -2.13 -9.79 6.53
CA GLY A 75 -3.49 -10.35 6.44
C GLY A 75 -4.55 -9.29 6.21
N GLY A 76 -5.81 -9.69 6.35
CA GLY A 76 -6.97 -8.81 6.14
C GLY A 76 -7.01 -7.62 7.12
N LEU A 77 -6.71 -6.42 6.61
CA LEU A 77 -6.77 -5.17 7.37
C LEU A 77 -8.17 -4.93 7.99
N ALA A 78 -9.24 -5.12 7.20
CA ALA A 78 -10.61 -4.84 7.63
C ALA A 78 -11.02 -5.72 8.82
N THR A 79 -10.84 -7.03 8.72
CA THR A 79 -11.14 -8.01 9.79
C THR A 79 -10.42 -7.67 11.09
N GLU A 80 -9.16 -7.25 11.00
CA GLU A 80 -8.35 -6.88 12.16
C GLU A 80 -8.74 -5.53 12.76
N LEU A 81 -9.21 -4.58 11.95
CA LEU A 81 -9.78 -3.32 12.45
C LEU A 81 -11.11 -3.57 13.17
N GLU A 82 -11.99 -4.39 12.61
CA GLU A 82 -13.27 -4.77 13.23
C GLU A 82 -13.06 -5.52 14.55
N THR A 83 -12.10 -6.45 14.60
CA THR A 83 -11.72 -7.16 15.83
C THR A 83 -11.22 -6.20 16.93
N ARG A 84 -10.67 -5.04 16.54
CA ARG A 84 -10.27 -3.94 17.45
C ARG A 84 -11.38 -2.90 17.68
N GLY A 85 -12.62 -3.21 17.30
CA GLY A 85 -13.80 -2.38 17.53
C GLY A 85 -13.98 -1.21 16.57
N CYS A 86 -13.40 -1.27 15.37
CA CYS A 86 -13.68 -0.26 14.33
C CYS A 86 -14.97 -0.62 13.59
N ASP A 87 -15.83 0.38 13.38
CA ASP A 87 -16.99 0.24 12.50
C ASP A 87 -16.62 0.66 11.07
N LEU A 88 -16.69 -0.31 10.16
CA LEU A 88 -16.35 -0.16 8.75
C LEU A 88 -17.58 -0.12 7.83
N LEU A 89 -18.81 -0.02 8.38
CA LEU A 89 -20.03 0.21 7.62
C LEU A 89 -20.06 1.64 7.05
N ASP A 90 -19.21 1.88 6.05
CA ASP A 90 -18.95 3.18 5.47
C ASP A 90 -18.56 3.01 3.99
N PRO A 91 -18.95 3.92 3.07
CA PRO A 91 -18.56 3.83 1.66
C PRO A 91 -17.05 3.72 1.42
N LEU A 92 -16.23 4.25 2.33
CA LEU A 92 -14.77 4.23 2.25
C LEU A 92 -14.12 3.03 2.97
N TRP A 93 -14.88 2.15 3.62
CA TRP A 93 -14.38 1.04 4.45
C TRP A 93 -13.26 1.50 5.40
N SER A 94 -12.09 0.84 5.35
CA SER A 94 -10.90 1.21 6.13
C SER A 94 -10.33 2.60 5.80
N GLY A 95 -10.72 3.20 4.67
CA GLY A 95 -10.42 4.60 4.34
C GLY A 95 -11.01 5.58 5.35
N LYS A 96 -12.15 5.26 5.98
CA LYS A 96 -12.66 6.02 7.14
C LYS A 96 -11.65 6.04 8.28
N VAL A 97 -11.11 4.87 8.63
CA VAL A 97 -10.13 4.74 9.72
C VAL A 97 -8.82 5.44 9.39
N LEU A 98 -8.43 5.48 8.11
CA LEU A 98 -7.27 6.25 7.66
C LEU A 98 -7.39 7.74 8.00
N LEU A 99 -8.59 8.30 7.81
CA LEU A 99 -8.86 9.72 8.08
C LEU A 99 -9.06 10.00 9.58
N GLU A 100 -9.80 9.14 10.27
CA GLU A 100 -10.27 9.41 11.64
C GLU A 100 -9.33 8.88 12.74
N SER A 101 -8.61 7.79 12.47
CA SER A 101 -7.80 7.09 13.47
C SER A 101 -6.64 6.32 12.82
N PRO A 102 -5.72 6.99 12.10
CA PRO A 102 -4.63 6.35 11.37
C PRO A 102 -3.70 5.51 12.25
N GLN A 103 -3.68 5.79 13.57
CA GLN A 103 -2.94 4.96 14.52
C GLN A 103 -3.44 3.51 14.59
N ARG A 104 -4.74 3.28 14.41
CA ARG A 104 -5.30 1.90 14.41
C ARG A 104 -4.76 1.09 13.23
N ILE A 105 -4.55 1.72 12.08
CA ILE A 105 -3.91 1.09 10.91
C ILE A 105 -2.44 0.78 11.22
N ARG A 106 -1.71 1.72 11.86
CA ARG A 106 -0.32 1.48 12.30
C ARG A 106 -0.22 0.29 13.24
N ASP A 107 -1.14 0.15 14.18
CA ASP A 107 -1.16 -0.95 15.14
C ASP A 107 -1.42 -2.31 14.49
N VAL A 108 -2.35 -2.39 13.53
CA VAL A 108 -2.64 -3.61 12.75
C VAL A 108 -1.42 -4.00 11.90
N ALA A 109 -0.86 -3.05 11.14
CA ALA A 109 0.30 -3.30 10.29
C ALA A 109 1.52 -3.75 11.12
N LEU A 110 1.75 -3.12 12.27
CA LEU A 110 2.84 -3.51 13.17
C LEU A 110 2.60 -4.89 13.79
N ALA A 111 1.35 -5.25 14.11
CA ALA A 111 0.99 -6.58 14.57
C ALA A 111 1.29 -7.64 13.51
N TYR A 112 0.99 -7.39 12.24
CA TYR A 112 1.34 -8.30 11.14
C TYR A 112 2.85 -8.45 10.95
N LEU A 113 3.62 -7.36 10.99
CA LEU A 113 5.09 -7.46 10.95
C LEU A 113 5.64 -8.25 12.15
N ARG A 114 5.05 -8.11 13.33
CA ARG A 114 5.43 -8.89 14.52
C ARG A 114 5.07 -10.36 14.40
N ALA A 115 3.99 -10.69 13.68
CA ALA A 115 3.56 -12.05 13.37
C ALA A 115 4.37 -12.71 12.23
N GLY A 116 5.24 -11.98 11.54
CA GLY A 116 6.13 -12.51 10.51
C GLY A 116 5.80 -12.08 9.08
N ALA A 117 4.81 -11.21 8.88
CA ALA A 117 4.60 -10.56 7.59
C ALA A 117 5.83 -9.74 7.20
N ARG A 118 6.08 -9.68 5.89
CA ARG A 118 7.23 -9.01 5.28
C ARG A 118 6.83 -8.06 4.16
N CYS A 119 5.54 -7.88 3.92
CA CYS A 119 5.00 -6.86 3.05
C CYS A 119 3.76 -6.26 3.71
N ILE A 120 3.71 -4.93 3.83
CA ILE A 120 2.52 -4.21 4.31
C ILE A 120 1.82 -3.57 3.12
N ILE A 121 0.51 -3.81 3.01
CA ILE A 121 -0.34 -3.26 1.96
C ILE A 121 -0.93 -1.93 2.47
N THR A 122 -0.89 -0.88 1.64
CA THR A 122 -1.45 0.43 2.02
C THR A 122 -2.97 0.37 2.15
N ALA A 123 -3.52 1.13 3.10
CA ALA A 123 -4.95 1.22 3.36
C ALA A 123 -5.69 2.12 2.34
N SER A 124 -5.41 1.94 1.05
CA SER A 124 -5.88 2.80 -0.04
C SER A 124 -6.82 2.12 -1.05
N TYR A 125 -7.19 0.85 -0.84
CA TYR A 125 -8.01 0.09 -1.79
C TYR A 125 -9.33 0.79 -2.17
N GLN A 126 -10.09 1.26 -1.17
CA GLN A 126 -11.44 1.80 -1.34
C GLN A 126 -11.47 3.32 -1.57
N ILE A 127 -10.31 3.99 -1.60
CA ILE A 127 -10.25 5.46 -1.69
C ILE A 127 -9.63 5.90 -3.02
N THR A 128 -10.29 6.90 -3.61
CA THR A 128 -9.83 7.66 -4.77
C THR A 128 -9.98 9.14 -4.43
N PRO A 129 -9.32 10.06 -5.15
CA PRO A 129 -9.55 11.48 -4.94
C PRO A 129 -11.06 11.82 -5.00
N GLN A 130 -11.77 11.26 -5.98
CA GLN A 130 -13.20 11.44 -6.19
C GLN A 130 -14.05 10.93 -5.01
N SER A 131 -13.87 9.67 -4.57
CA SER A 131 -14.67 9.14 -3.45
C SER A 131 -14.41 9.88 -2.14
N LEU A 132 -13.20 10.37 -1.91
CA LEU A 132 -12.87 11.21 -0.75
C LEU A 132 -13.52 12.60 -0.84
N MET A 133 -13.57 13.20 -2.03
CA MET A 133 -14.29 14.47 -2.24
C MET A 133 -15.79 14.27 -2.01
N GLU A 134 -16.39 13.22 -2.57
CA GLU A 134 -17.82 12.95 -2.49
C GLU A 134 -18.30 12.55 -1.09
N HIS A 135 -17.59 11.62 -0.42
CA HIS A 135 -18.04 11.06 0.86
C HIS A 135 -17.49 11.79 2.09
N ARG A 136 -16.52 12.69 1.93
CA ARG A 136 -15.90 13.43 3.05
C ARG A 136 -15.76 14.93 2.82
N GLY A 137 -16.15 15.44 1.65
CA GLY A 137 -16.10 16.88 1.36
C GLY A 137 -14.67 17.44 1.32
N LEU A 138 -13.67 16.58 1.04
CA LEU A 138 -12.28 17.03 0.93
C LEU A 138 -12.08 17.83 -0.37
N THR A 139 -11.08 18.70 -0.37
CA THR A 139 -10.54 19.25 -1.62
C THR A 139 -9.75 18.16 -2.36
N GLU A 140 -9.50 18.34 -3.66
CA GLU A 140 -8.69 17.41 -4.44
C GLU A 140 -7.29 17.22 -3.82
N ASP A 141 -6.62 18.31 -3.43
CA ASP A 141 -5.31 18.26 -2.77
C ASP A 141 -5.34 17.47 -1.45
N ALA A 142 -6.38 17.69 -0.63
CA ALA A 142 -6.53 16.96 0.63
C ALA A 142 -6.83 15.48 0.41
N ALA A 143 -7.58 15.15 -0.66
CA ALA A 143 -7.88 13.78 -1.03
C ALA A 143 -6.63 13.03 -1.53
N VAL A 144 -5.81 13.67 -2.37
CA VAL A 144 -4.50 13.13 -2.78
C VAL A 144 -3.58 12.97 -1.57
N ALA A 145 -3.52 13.96 -0.68
CA ALA A 145 -2.72 13.89 0.54
C ALA A 145 -3.14 12.75 1.48
N ALA A 146 -4.43 12.40 1.55
CA ALA A 146 -4.91 11.25 2.31
C ALA A 146 -4.42 9.91 1.72
N ILE A 147 -4.40 9.78 0.39
CA ILE A 147 -3.84 8.60 -0.29
C ILE A 147 -2.33 8.50 -0.02
N GLU A 148 -1.60 9.61 -0.11
CA GLU A 148 -0.18 9.65 0.24
C GLU A 148 0.07 9.27 1.72
N GLU A 149 -0.81 9.71 2.63
CA GLU A 149 -0.70 9.38 4.05
C GLU A 149 -0.81 7.88 4.31
N SER A 150 -1.60 7.15 3.52
CA SER A 150 -1.65 5.68 3.58
C SER A 150 -0.27 5.04 3.32
N VAL A 151 0.51 5.62 2.40
CA VAL A 151 1.88 5.19 2.07
C VAL A 151 2.85 5.57 3.18
N ARG A 152 2.78 6.82 3.69
CA ARG A 152 3.62 7.28 4.80
C ARG A 152 3.41 6.44 6.05
N ILE A 153 2.17 6.04 6.34
CA ILE A 153 1.83 5.12 7.42
C ILE A 153 2.56 3.79 7.26
N ALA A 154 2.43 3.12 6.11
CA ALA A 154 3.08 1.83 5.88
C ALA A 154 4.62 1.93 5.97
N GLN A 155 5.20 3.00 5.44
CA GLN A 155 6.64 3.29 5.55
C GLN A 155 7.07 3.50 7.01
N SER A 156 6.32 4.28 7.79
CA SER A 156 6.62 4.54 9.20
C SER A 156 6.59 3.27 10.06
N VAL A 157 5.65 2.36 9.77
CA VAL A 157 5.54 1.07 10.45
C VAL A 157 6.72 0.16 10.11
N ARG A 158 7.11 0.11 8.83
CA ARG A 158 8.32 -0.59 8.38
C ARG A 158 9.56 -0.07 9.09
N GLU A 159 9.77 1.25 9.11
CA GLU A 159 10.93 1.88 9.75
C GLU A 159 10.99 1.56 11.24
N ARG A 160 9.84 1.66 11.93
CA ARG A 160 9.74 1.27 13.34
C ARG A 160 10.11 -0.20 13.54
N HIS A 161 9.60 -1.10 12.71
CA HIS A 161 9.89 -2.52 12.81
C HIS A 161 11.38 -2.83 12.60
N LEU A 162 12.01 -2.24 11.58
CA LEU A 162 13.44 -2.44 11.30
C LEU A 162 14.32 -1.83 12.40
N LYS A 163 13.87 -0.75 13.04
CA LYS A 163 14.55 -0.21 14.23
C LYS A 163 14.41 -1.15 15.45
N GLU A 164 13.24 -1.75 15.65
CA GLU A 164 12.99 -2.75 16.71
C GLU A 164 13.74 -4.08 16.44
N LYS A 165 13.97 -4.43 15.17
CA LYS A 165 14.65 -5.65 14.72
C LYS A 165 15.66 -5.37 13.60
N PRO A 166 16.87 -4.86 13.91
CA PRO A 166 17.86 -4.49 12.90
C PRO A 166 18.37 -5.65 12.02
N GLN A 167 18.24 -6.89 12.49
CA GLN A 167 18.61 -8.11 11.76
C GLN A 167 17.41 -8.74 11.02
N ALA A 168 16.26 -8.08 11.01
CA ALA A 168 15.10 -8.59 10.29
C ALA A 168 15.38 -8.65 8.79
N ALA A 169 14.78 -9.65 8.15
CA ALA A 169 14.77 -9.71 6.70
C ALA A 169 14.03 -8.49 6.11
N PRO A 170 14.24 -8.19 4.82
CA PRO A 170 13.62 -7.05 4.16
C PRO A 170 12.10 -7.02 4.31
N VAL A 171 11.58 -5.83 4.56
CA VAL A 171 10.14 -5.53 4.67
C VAL A 171 9.74 -4.59 3.54
N PHE A 172 8.74 -5.00 2.77
CA PHE A 172 8.22 -4.29 1.62
C PHE A 172 6.97 -3.48 1.97
N VAL A 173 6.69 -2.45 1.16
CA VAL A 173 5.42 -1.72 1.17
C VAL A 173 4.81 -1.89 -0.20
N ALA A 174 3.56 -2.32 -0.25
CA ALA A 174 2.80 -2.46 -1.48
C ALA A 174 1.63 -1.47 -1.51
N GLY A 175 1.50 -0.74 -2.61
CA GLY A 175 0.34 0.08 -2.90
C GLY A 175 -0.89 -0.80 -3.17
N SER A 176 -2.03 -0.37 -2.64
CA SER A 176 -3.33 -0.98 -2.92
C SER A 176 -4.19 -0.03 -3.73
N VAL A 177 -4.66 -0.48 -4.89
CA VAL A 177 -5.53 0.30 -5.77
C VAL A 177 -6.76 -0.54 -6.08
N GLY A 178 -7.93 -0.05 -5.69
CA GLY A 178 -9.20 -0.71 -6.00
C GLY A 178 -9.58 -0.57 -7.47
N PRO A 179 -10.38 -1.51 -7.99
CA PRO A 179 -11.01 -1.36 -9.31
C PRO A 179 -12.04 -0.23 -9.28
N TYR A 180 -12.55 0.15 -10.46
CA TYR A 180 -13.60 1.16 -10.58
C TYR A 180 -14.83 0.88 -9.69
N GLY A 181 -15.24 -0.39 -9.53
CA GLY A 181 -16.34 -0.74 -8.62
C GLY A 181 -16.10 -0.39 -7.14
N ALA A 182 -14.84 -0.38 -6.69
CA ALA A 182 -14.51 0.05 -5.33
C ALA A 182 -14.80 1.54 -5.12
N TYR A 183 -14.66 2.37 -6.16
CA TYR A 183 -15.09 3.76 -6.12
C TYR A 183 -16.62 3.88 -6.02
N LEU A 184 -17.38 3.02 -6.71
CA LEU A 184 -18.85 3.04 -6.69
C LEU A 184 -19.45 2.61 -5.35
N ALA A 185 -18.72 1.83 -4.55
CA ALA A 185 -19.14 1.34 -3.23
C ALA A 185 -20.51 0.63 -3.21
N ASP A 186 -20.89 0.00 -4.33
CA ASP A 186 -22.19 -0.67 -4.55
C ASP A 186 -22.07 -2.20 -4.76
N GLY A 187 -20.87 -2.75 -4.53
CA GLY A 187 -20.56 -4.17 -4.72
C GLY A 187 -20.36 -4.58 -6.18
N SER A 188 -20.40 -3.63 -7.14
CA SER A 188 -20.14 -3.91 -8.56
C SER A 188 -18.72 -4.40 -8.82
N GLU A 189 -17.76 -4.18 -7.91
CA GLU A 189 -16.42 -4.76 -7.97
C GLU A 189 -16.39 -6.29 -7.97
N TYR A 190 -17.44 -6.94 -7.46
CA TYR A 190 -17.58 -8.39 -7.47
C TYR A 190 -18.44 -8.91 -8.62
N ARG A 191 -19.23 -8.04 -9.26
CA ARG A 191 -20.15 -8.40 -10.35
C ARG A 191 -19.58 -8.07 -11.73
N GLY A 192 -18.80 -6.99 -11.84
CA GLY A 192 -18.24 -6.50 -13.09
C GLY A 192 -19.26 -5.89 -14.06
N ASP A 193 -20.47 -5.60 -13.61
CA ASP A 193 -21.60 -5.12 -14.41
C ASP A 193 -21.59 -3.59 -14.62
N TYR A 194 -20.45 -3.05 -15.04
CA TYR A 194 -20.30 -1.61 -15.29
C TYR A 194 -21.03 -1.16 -16.55
N VAL A 195 -21.91 -0.16 -16.41
CA VAL A 195 -22.56 0.51 -17.55
C VAL A 195 -21.66 1.62 -18.07
N ARG A 196 -21.14 1.46 -19.30
CA ARG A 196 -20.43 2.54 -20.00
C ARG A 196 -21.45 3.46 -20.66
N SER A 197 -21.39 4.77 -20.42
CA SER A 197 -22.09 5.72 -21.28
C SER A 197 -21.51 5.64 -22.70
N ALA A 198 -22.33 5.81 -23.73
CA ALA A 198 -21.82 6.02 -25.07
C ALA A 198 -20.95 7.30 -25.07
N GLU A 199 -19.80 7.25 -25.75
CA GLU A 199 -18.97 8.43 -26.03
C GLU A 199 -19.68 9.36 -27.03
#